data_AF-A0A6B2LTL9-F1
#
_entry.id   AF-A0A6B2LTL9-F1
#
_cell.length_a   1.000
_cell.length_b   1.000
_cell.length_c   1.000
_cell.angle_alpha   90.00
_cell.angle_beta   90.00
_cell.angle_gamma   90.00
#
_symmetry.space_group_name_H-M   'P 1'
#
loop_
_entity.id
_entity.type
_entity.pdbx_description
1 polymer ?
#
loop_
_entity_poly.entity_id
_entity_poly.type
_entity_poly.pdbx_seq_one_letter_code
_entity_poly.pdbx_strand_id
1 'polypeptide(L)'
;MLWHKYDYTSELPYGYHVTWTAGGIVQCYLDIEARTMSFGYNGEWLGEAFEDIEVGGGIAPAVSSNLENEIQFNFGESPFKYPPSLEDLQFAPYQKALLQ
;
A
#
# COMPACT_ATOMS: atom_id res chain seq x y z
N MET A 1 -0.11 6.45 -19.93
CA MET A 1 0.45 6.23 -18.58
C MET A 1 0.49 4.74 -18.35
N LEU A 2 1.67 4.14 -18.42
CA LEU A 2 1.89 2.74 -18.02
C LEU A 2 2.03 2.74 -16.50
N TRP A 3 0.96 2.40 -15.80
CA TRP A 3 1.06 2.05 -14.38
C TRP A 3 1.60 0.62 -14.31
N HIS A 4 2.59 0.42 -13.43
CA HIS A 4 3.29 -0.82 -13.09
C HIS A 4 4.46 -1.24 -14.00
N LYS A 5 5.60 -1.53 -13.33
CA LYS A 5 6.75 -2.25 -13.88
C LYS A 5 6.20 -3.55 -14.51
N TYR A 6 6.40 -3.72 -15.81
CA TYR A 6 6.19 -5.01 -16.45
C TYR A 6 7.30 -5.91 -15.92
N ASP A 7 6.98 -6.80 -14.99
CA ASP A 7 7.86 -7.87 -14.60
C ASP A 7 7.89 -8.89 -15.75
N TYR A 8 9.08 -9.17 -16.29
CA TYR A 8 9.25 -10.15 -17.37
C TYR A 8 9.30 -11.59 -16.83
N THR A 9 9.20 -11.79 -15.51
CA THR A 9 9.32 -13.10 -14.86
C THR A 9 7.98 -13.69 -14.41
N SER A 10 6.92 -12.88 -14.31
CA SER A 10 5.54 -13.33 -14.06
C SER A 10 4.68 -13.18 -15.32
N GLU A 11 3.86 -14.19 -15.64
CA GLU A 11 3.01 -14.16 -16.84
C GLU A 11 1.87 -13.13 -16.76
N LEU A 12 1.59 -12.57 -15.57
CA LEU A 12 0.44 -11.70 -15.30
C LEU A 12 0.83 -10.48 -14.45
N PRO A 13 0.24 -9.30 -14.70
CA PRO A 13 0.50 -8.10 -13.91
C PRO A 13 0.17 -8.24 -12.42
N TYR A 14 0.85 -7.46 -11.57
CA TYR A 14 0.52 -7.36 -10.14
C TYR A 14 -0.96 -7.04 -9.92
N GLY A 15 -1.61 -7.81 -9.04
CA GLY A 15 -3.03 -7.62 -8.73
C GLY A 15 -4.00 -8.02 -9.85
N TYR A 16 -3.58 -8.82 -10.84
CA TYR A 16 -4.47 -9.24 -11.95
C TYR A 16 -5.77 -9.92 -11.51
N HIS A 17 -5.77 -10.56 -10.33
CA HIS A 17 -6.92 -11.26 -9.76
C HIS A 17 -7.88 -10.33 -9.00
N VAL A 18 -7.51 -9.05 -8.81
CA VAL A 18 -8.27 -8.10 -8.01
C VAL A 18 -9.41 -7.49 -8.84
N THR A 19 -10.63 -7.62 -8.32
CA THR A 19 -11.79 -6.90 -8.85
C THR A 19 -12.02 -5.62 -8.05
N TRP A 20 -11.69 -4.48 -8.67
CA TRP A 20 -11.83 -3.16 -8.07
C TRP A 20 -13.29 -2.70 -8.02
N THR A 21 -13.70 -2.09 -6.91
CA THR A 21 -15.07 -1.65 -6.66
C THR A 21 -15.09 -0.27 -6.01
N ALA A 22 -16.13 0.53 -6.30
CA ALA A 22 -16.36 1.79 -5.60
C ALA A 22 -16.44 1.56 -4.08
N GLY A 23 -15.77 2.41 -3.31
CA GLY A 23 -15.66 2.26 -1.85
C GLY A 23 -14.72 1.14 -1.38
N GLY A 24 -13.99 0.50 -2.29
CA GLY A 24 -12.92 -0.45 -1.94
C GLY A 24 -11.79 0.23 -1.17
N ILE A 25 -11.11 -0.53 -0.32
CA ILE A 25 -10.03 -0.04 0.54
C ILE A 25 -8.71 -0.65 0.10
N VAL A 26 -7.78 0.21 -0.28
CA VAL A 26 -6.37 -0.16 -0.46
C VAL A 26 -5.65 -0.02 0.88
N GLN A 27 -5.01 -1.09 1.34
CA GLN A 27 -4.03 -1.04 2.42
C GLN A 27 -2.65 -0.85 1.80
N CYS A 28 -1.84 0.05 2.37
CA CYS A 28 -0.45 0.28 1.94
C CYS A 28 0.49 -0.08 3.09
N TYR A 29 1.50 -0.89 2.81
CA TYR A 29 2.49 -1.31 3.78
C TYR A 29 3.88 -0.95 3.26
N LEU A 30 4.72 -0.43 4.16
CA LEU A 30 6.09 -0.03 3.86
C LEU A 30 6.98 -0.58 4.95
N ASP A 31 7.93 -1.42 4.56
CA ASP A 31 9.01 -1.88 5.41
C ASP A 31 10.31 -1.21 4.94
N ILE A 32 10.80 -0.25 5.74
CA ILE A 32 12.01 0.51 5.41
C ILE A 32 13.27 -0.35 5.62
N GLU A 33 13.25 -1.28 6.58
CA GLU A 33 14.41 -2.14 6.88
C GLU A 33 14.57 -3.21 5.81
N ALA A 34 13.48 -3.89 5.45
CA ALA A 34 13.45 -4.85 4.35
C ALA A 34 13.50 -4.17 2.96
N ARG A 35 13.22 -2.86 2.90
CA ARG A 35 13.13 -2.05 1.67
C ARG A 35 12.06 -2.55 0.70
N THR A 36 10.94 -3.01 1.24
CA THR A 36 9.81 -3.54 0.47
C THR A 36 8.57 -2.68 0.65
N MET A 37 7.73 -2.68 -0.38
CA MET A 37 6.39 -2.10 -0.35
C MET A 37 5.40 -3.09 -0.93
N SER A 38 4.25 -3.16 -0.29
CA SER A 38 3.20 -4.11 -0.60
C SER A 38 1.83 -3.48 -0.38
N PHE A 39 0.83 -4.10 -0.97
CA PHE A 39 -0.54 -3.62 -0.89
C PHE A 39 -1.50 -4.73 -0.49
N GLY A 40 -2.58 -4.31 0.16
CA GLY A 40 -3.77 -5.12 0.34
C GLY A 40 -4.96 -4.48 -0.35
N TYR A 41 -5.96 -5.28 -0.70
CA TYR A 41 -7.25 -4.78 -1.15
C TYR A 41 -8.38 -5.46 -0.39
N ASN A 42 -9.22 -4.66 0.27
CA ASN A 42 -10.32 -5.14 1.13
C ASN A 42 -9.91 -6.23 2.14
N GLY A 43 -8.68 -6.16 2.65
CA GLY A 43 -8.14 -7.10 3.64
C GLY A 43 -7.43 -8.32 3.06
N GLU A 44 -7.41 -8.49 1.74
CA GLU A 44 -6.60 -9.49 1.06
C GLU A 44 -5.20 -8.95 0.77
N TRP A 45 -4.17 -9.69 1.18
CA TRP A 45 -2.78 -9.37 0.85
C TRP A 45 -2.46 -9.70 -0.60
N LEU A 46 -1.89 -8.75 -1.34
CA LEU A 46 -1.63 -8.91 -2.77
C LEU A 46 -0.17 -9.28 -3.09
N GLY A 47 0.67 -9.46 -2.07
CA GLY A 47 2.10 -9.73 -2.22
C GLY A 47 2.96 -8.46 -2.17
N GLU A 48 4.27 -8.65 -2.34
CA GLU A 48 5.23 -7.55 -2.50
C GLU A 48 5.07 -6.93 -3.89
N ALA A 49 4.92 -5.61 -3.94
CA ALA A 49 4.79 -4.86 -5.19
C ALA A 49 6.11 -4.25 -5.64
N PHE A 50 6.96 -3.89 -4.67
CA PHE A 50 8.26 -3.30 -4.89
C PHE A 50 9.25 -3.83 -3.86
N GLU A 51 10.46 -4.09 -4.34
CA GLU A 51 11.63 -4.49 -3.57
C GLU A 51 12.80 -3.55 -3.87
N ASP A 52 13.82 -3.57 -3.02
CA ASP A 52 15.02 -2.75 -3.13
C ASP A 52 14.74 -1.23 -3.22
N ILE A 53 13.74 -0.76 -2.47
CA ILE A 53 13.38 0.67 -2.45
C ILE A 53 14.49 1.50 -1.80
N GLU A 54 14.93 2.55 -2.48
CA GLU A 54 15.86 3.53 -1.93
C GLU A 54 15.09 4.58 -1.12
N VAL A 55 15.34 4.60 0.19
CA VAL A 55 14.77 5.58 1.11
C VAL A 55 15.84 6.62 1.43
N GLY A 56 15.71 7.81 0.82
CA GLY A 56 16.60 8.94 1.07
C GLY A 56 16.21 9.70 2.36
N GLY A 57 15.85 10.97 2.23
CA GLY A 57 15.45 11.85 3.35
C GLY A 57 14.08 11.56 3.98
N GLY A 58 13.52 10.36 3.77
CA GLY A 58 12.19 9.96 4.22
C GLY A 58 11.19 9.73 3.08
N ILE A 59 10.01 9.22 3.43
CA ILE A 59 8.90 8.93 2.52
C ILE A 59 7.63 9.56 3.07
N ALA A 60 6.78 10.06 2.17
CA ALA A 60 5.44 10.55 2.50
C ALA A 60 4.38 9.77 1.70
N PRO A 61 3.19 9.52 2.27
CA PRO A 61 2.05 9.00 1.54
C PRO A 61 1.65 9.98 0.44
N ALA A 62 1.31 9.44 -0.74
CA ALA A 62 0.83 10.22 -1.86
C ALA A 62 -0.23 9.42 -2.64
N VAL A 63 -1.18 10.13 -3.24
CA VAL A 63 -2.11 9.57 -4.24
C VAL A 63 -2.23 10.54 -5.39
N SER A 64 -2.42 10.01 -6.60
CA SER A 64 -2.83 10.78 -7.76
C SER A 64 -4.12 10.20 -8.31
N SER A 65 -5.03 11.07 -8.73
CA SER A 65 -6.34 10.68 -9.22
C SER A 65 -6.85 11.68 -10.26
N ASN A 66 -7.75 11.22 -11.13
CA ASN A 66 -8.50 12.08 -12.04
C ASN A 66 -9.59 12.86 -11.27
N LEU A 67 -10.07 13.95 -11.89
CA LEU A 67 -11.00 14.95 -11.31
C LEU A 67 -12.32 14.40 -10.75
N GLU A 68 -12.70 13.17 -11.06
CA GLU A 68 -14.01 12.59 -10.72
C GLU A 68 -13.95 11.50 -9.63
N ASN A 69 -12.77 11.17 -9.08
CA ASN A 69 -12.70 10.23 -7.95
C ASN A 69 -12.50 10.95 -6.62
N GLU A 70 -13.26 10.51 -5.63
CA GLU A 70 -13.06 10.89 -4.23
C GLU A 70 -12.21 9.81 -3.53
N ILE A 71 -11.23 10.26 -2.74
CA ILE A 71 -10.35 9.39 -1.97
C ILE A 71 -10.29 9.91 -0.54
N GLN A 72 -10.45 9.00 0.42
CA GLN A 72 -10.29 9.29 1.84
C GLN A 72 -9.06 8.55 2.36
N PHE A 73 -8.23 9.27 3.11
CA PHE A 73 -7.08 8.71 3.77
C PHE A 73 -7.39 8.41 5.22
N ASN A 74 -6.98 7.24 5.69
CA ASN A 74 -6.88 6.95 7.10
C ASN A 74 -5.42 6.61 7.42
N PHE A 75 -4.73 7.51 8.12
CA PHE A 75 -3.34 7.33 8.54
C PHE A 75 -3.21 6.74 9.96
N GLY A 76 -4.33 6.43 10.61
CA GLY A 76 -4.39 5.96 12.00
C GLY A 76 -5.30 6.77 12.91
N GLU A 77 -5.93 7.85 12.41
CA GLU A 77 -6.84 8.68 13.22
C GLU A 77 -8.11 7.92 13.64
N SER A 78 -8.53 6.96 12.82
CA SER A 78 -9.58 6.00 13.15
C SER A 78 -9.06 4.56 13.01
N PRO A 79 -9.63 3.58 13.73
CA PRO A 79 -9.23 2.18 13.58
C PRO A 79 -9.31 1.73 12.11
N PHE A 80 -8.28 1.05 11.63
CA PHE A 80 -8.31 0.49 10.28
C PHE A 80 -9.39 -0.60 10.18
N LYS A 81 -10.20 -0.54 9.14
CA LYS A 81 -11.21 -1.59 8.85
C LYS A 81 -10.56 -2.96 8.62
N TYR A 82 -9.37 -2.95 8.03
CA TYR A 82 -8.51 -4.12 7.81
C TYR A 82 -7.15 -3.82 8.43
N PRO A 83 -6.95 -4.08 9.73
CA PRO A 83 -5.65 -3.91 10.36
C PRO A 83 -4.65 -4.95 9.80
N PRO A 84 -3.33 -4.71 9.89
CA PRO A 84 -2.33 -5.74 9.66
C PRO A 84 -2.67 -6.99 10.48
N SER A 85 -2.34 -8.18 9.97
CA SER A 85 -2.61 -9.42 10.70
C SER A 85 -1.90 -9.40 12.05
N LEU A 86 -2.45 -10.10 13.05
CA LEU A 86 -1.84 -10.17 14.39
C LEU A 86 -0.49 -10.90 14.40
N GLU A 87 -0.10 -11.54 13.31
CA GLU A 87 1.23 -12.12 13.14
C GLU A 87 2.23 -11.05 12.63
N ASP A 88 1.74 -10.01 11.95
CA ASP A 88 2.51 -8.88 11.41
C ASP A 88 2.58 -7.70 12.40
N LEU A 89 2.78 -7.98 13.70
CA LEU A 89 2.90 -6.97 14.79
C LEU A 89 3.96 -5.86 14.56
N GLN A 90 4.66 -5.90 13.42
CA GLN A 90 5.70 -4.97 13.00
C GLN A 90 5.15 -3.71 12.31
N PHE A 91 3.95 -3.76 11.71
CA PHE A 91 3.40 -2.57 11.03
C PHE A 91 2.66 -1.65 11.99
N ALA A 92 3.13 -0.41 12.10
CA ALA A 92 2.51 0.66 12.86
C ALA A 92 1.74 1.62 11.92
N PRO A 93 0.65 2.27 12.39
CA PRO A 93 -0.02 3.32 11.64
C PRO A 93 0.93 4.47 11.27
N TYR A 94 0.80 5.02 10.06
CA TYR A 94 1.64 6.12 9.56
C TYR A 94 1.67 7.32 10.51
N GLN A 95 0.55 7.65 11.17
CA GLN A 95 0.49 8.75 12.13
C GLN A 95 1.55 8.65 13.24
N LYS A 96 1.99 7.45 13.63
CA LYS A 96 3.06 7.29 14.64
C LYS A 96 4.43 7.76 14.13
N ALA A 97 4.65 7.76 12.82
CA ALA A 97 5.89 8.27 12.22
C ALA A 97 5.96 9.81 12.22
N LEU A 98 4.83 10.51 12.37
CA LEU A 98 4.76 11.98 12.39
C LEU A 98 5.07 12.59 13.77
N LEU A 99 5.17 11.76 14.81
CA LEU A 99 5.38 12.19 16.20
C LEU A 99 6.85 12.07 16.66
N GLN A 100 7.78 11.87 15.72
CA GLN A 100 9.22 11.72 15.97
C GLN A 100 10.00 12.98 15.63
#